data_AF-A0A068T2U1-F1
#
_entry.id   AF-A0A068T2U1-F1
#
_cell.length_a   1.000
_cell.length_b   1.000
_cell.length_c   1.000
_cell.angle_alpha   90.00
_cell.angle_beta   90.00
_cell.angle_gamma   90.00
#
_symmetry.space_group_name_H-M   'P 1'
#
loop_
_entity.id
_entity.type
_entity.pdbx_description
1 polymer ?
#
loop_
_entity_poly.entity_id
_entity_poly.type
_entity_poly.pdbx_seq_one_letter_code
_entity_poly.pdbx_strand_id
1 'polypeptide(L)'
;MDKPDLSDYEKLRAEQHEELCRATASIGFLGNGFCHLRACGRRRVCSGPMLPSAHQIWKVRAQQEIGLSGKACADLPLCIANREPQHYELFKQTLQKLQQIAIDEPNLDVLRACILVAARRRAKKHLLTSHPLHPTSTAEQGVEP
;
A
#
# COMPACT_ATOMS: atom_id res chain seq x y z
N MET A 1 4.72 0.30 -41.29
CA MET A 1 4.74 1.28 -40.19
C MET A 1 5.18 0.53 -38.96
N ASP A 2 6.31 0.92 -38.38
CA ASP A 2 6.74 0.36 -37.09
C ASP A 2 5.73 0.74 -36.02
N LYS A 3 5.40 -0.21 -35.15
CA LYS A 3 4.53 0.05 -34.01
C LYS A 3 5.20 1.11 -33.13
N PRO A 4 4.48 2.14 -32.66
CA PRO A 4 5.04 3.11 -31.73
C PRO A 4 5.56 2.37 -30.49
N ASP A 5 6.78 2.72 -30.05
CA ASP A 5 7.31 2.23 -28.79
C ASP A 5 6.56 2.91 -27.64
N LEU A 6 5.78 2.11 -26.90
CA LEU A 6 4.98 2.56 -25.76
C LEU A 6 5.60 2.13 -24.43
N SER A 7 6.84 1.65 -24.42
CA SER A 7 7.48 1.08 -23.23
C SER A 7 7.54 2.05 -22.05
N ASP A 8 7.91 3.31 -22.27
CA ASP A 8 7.97 4.32 -21.20
C ASP A 8 6.58 4.70 -20.68
N TYR A 9 5.58 4.73 -21.56
CA TYR A 9 4.19 4.92 -21.16
C TYR A 9 3.71 3.76 -20.28
N GLU A 10 4.03 2.52 -20.65
CA GLU A 10 3.67 1.33 -19.87
C GLU A 10 4.34 1.30 -18.50
N LYS A 11 5.61 1.73 -18.40
CA LYS A 11 6.32 1.86 -17.12
C LYS A 11 5.63 2.87 -16.21
N LEU A 12 5.38 4.09 -16.70
CA LEU A 12 4.70 5.13 -15.92
C LEU A 12 3.32 4.66 -15.46
N ARG A 13 2.57 4.00 -16.34
CA ARG A 13 1.25 3.47 -16.02
C ARG A 13 1.32 2.37 -14.95
N ALA A 14 2.34 1.52 -14.99
CA ALA A 14 2.55 0.48 -13.99
C ALA A 14 2.88 1.08 -12.62
N GLU A 15 3.74 2.11 -12.58
CA GLU A 15 4.10 2.83 -11.35
C GLU A 15 2.86 3.50 -10.72
N GLN A 16 2.08 4.24 -11.52
CA GLN A 16 0.85 4.89 -11.05
C GLN A 16 -0.19 3.88 -10.55
N HIS A 17 -0.34 2.75 -11.27
CA HIS A 17 -1.24 1.68 -10.89
C HIS A 17 -0.83 1.04 -9.56
N GLU A 18 0.46 0.75 -9.38
CA GLU A 18 1.00 0.22 -8.14
C GLU A 18 0.81 1.20 -6.97
N GLU A 19 1.15 2.48 -7.18
CA GLU A 19 0.99 3.53 -6.16
C GLU A 19 -0.45 3.62 -5.66
N LEU A 20 -1.41 3.79 -6.58
CA LEU A 20 -2.83 3.91 -6.24
C LEU A 20 -3.36 2.64 -5.57
N CYS A 21 -2.99 1.46 -6.06
CA CYS A 21 -3.42 0.20 -5.46
C CYS A 21 -2.86 0.02 -4.04
N ARG A 22 -1.60 0.39 -3.81
CA ARG A 22 -0.98 0.34 -2.47
C ARG A 22 -1.60 1.37 -1.54
N ALA A 23 -1.89 2.58 -2.00
CA ALA A 23 -2.58 3.59 -1.20
C ALA A 23 -3.98 3.11 -0.81
N THR A 24 -4.73 2.57 -1.78
CA THR A 24 -6.06 1.98 -1.56
C THR A 24 -6.03 0.89 -0.49
N ALA A 25 -5.10 -0.06 -0.60
CA ALA A 25 -4.94 -1.12 0.39
C ALA A 25 -4.51 -0.58 1.77
N SER A 26 -3.68 0.47 1.79
CA SER A 26 -3.24 1.10 3.04
C SER A 26 -4.40 1.74 3.80
N ILE A 27 -5.30 2.41 3.08
CA ILE A 27 -6.43 3.13 3.65
C ILE A 27 -7.57 2.17 3.99
N GLY A 28 -7.98 1.31 3.05
CA GLY A 28 -9.19 0.49 3.20
C GLY A 28 -8.99 -0.84 3.92
N PHE A 29 -7.79 -1.42 3.90
CA PHE A 29 -7.60 -2.84 4.25
C PHE A 29 -6.71 -3.08 5.47
N LEU A 30 -5.76 -2.18 5.77
CA LEU A 30 -4.88 -2.36 6.93
C LEU A 30 -5.56 -2.08 8.28
N GLY A 31 -6.42 -1.06 8.35
CA GLY A 31 -7.12 -0.72 9.58
C GLY A 31 -8.23 -1.69 9.97
N ASN A 32 -8.77 -2.42 8.97
CA ASN A 32 -9.97 -3.24 9.10
C ASN A 32 -9.67 -4.74 9.22
N GLY A 33 -8.40 -5.12 9.37
CA GLY A 33 -8.00 -6.53 9.55
C GLY A 33 -8.00 -7.39 8.28
N PHE A 34 -8.31 -6.84 7.11
CA PHE A 34 -8.34 -7.59 5.85
C PHE A 34 -6.94 -8.00 5.34
N CYS A 35 -5.89 -7.29 5.75
CA CYS A 35 -4.51 -7.60 5.44
C CYS A 35 -3.81 -8.27 6.62
N HIS A 36 -3.41 -9.54 6.45
CA HIS A 36 -2.70 -10.30 7.47
C HIS A 36 -1.18 -10.22 7.37
N LEU A 37 -0.65 -9.46 6.40
CA LEU A 37 0.80 -9.35 6.24
C LEU A 37 1.39 -8.49 7.37
N ARG A 38 2.13 -9.14 8.27
CA ARG A 38 2.75 -8.51 9.44
C ARG A 38 3.59 -7.28 9.10
N ALA A 39 4.31 -7.33 7.97
CA ALA A 39 5.11 -6.20 7.48
C ALA A 39 4.25 -4.96 7.24
N CYS A 40 3.09 -5.11 6.58
CA CYS A 40 2.16 -4.01 6.36
C CYS A 40 1.59 -3.48 7.67
N GLY A 41 1.21 -4.36 8.61
CA GLY A 41 0.71 -3.96 9.93
C GLY A 41 1.72 -3.13 10.72
N ARG A 42 3.00 -3.55 10.74
CA ARG A 42 4.09 -2.81 11.40
C ARG A 42 4.37 -1.45 10.74
N ARG A 43 4.33 -1.40 9.40
CA ARG A 43 4.57 -0.17 8.63
C ARG A 43 3.37 0.77 8.60
N ARG A 44 2.16 0.23 8.86
CA ARG A 44 0.85 0.87 8.66
C ARG A 44 0.64 1.38 7.23
N VAL A 45 1.34 0.75 6.27
CA VAL A 45 1.26 1.02 4.83
C VAL A 45 1.44 -0.30 4.10
N CYS A 46 0.71 -0.46 2.99
CA CYS A 46 0.77 -1.66 2.17
C CYS A 46 2.17 -1.79 1.55
N SER A 47 2.79 -2.93 1.82
CA SER A 47 4.09 -3.33 1.27
C SER A 47 4.09 -4.78 0.81
N GLY A 48 2.90 -5.38 0.65
CA GLY A 48 2.77 -6.74 0.16
C GLY A 48 3.13 -6.86 -1.32
N PRO A 49 3.39 -8.08 -1.80
CA PRO A 49 3.65 -8.30 -3.21
C PRO A 49 2.43 -7.90 -4.06
N MET A 50 2.70 -7.40 -5.26
CA MET A 50 1.70 -7.23 -6.32
C MET A 50 1.58 -8.57 -7.05
N LEU A 51 0.37 -9.07 -7.24
CA LEU A 51 0.10 -10.37 -7.84
C LEU A 51 -0.94 -10.24 -8.95
N PRO A 52 -0.82 -11.01 -10.04
CA PRO A 52 -1.85 -11.10 -11.06
C PRO A 52 -3.21 -11.44 -10.45
N SER A 53 -4.25 -10.75 -10.91
CA SER A 53 -5.58 -10.87 -10.34
C SER A 53 -6.64 -11.03 -11.41
N ALA A 54 -7.52 -12.03 -11.26
CA ALA A 54 -8.66 -12.23 -12.14
C ALA A 54 -9.57 -10.99 -12.23
N HIS A 55 -9.64 -10.20 -11.15
CA HIS A 55 -10.38 -8.94 -11.11
C HIS A 55 -9.90 -7.88 -12.10
N GLN A 56 -8.67 -8.00 -12.63
CA GLN A 56 -8.10 -7.06 -13.60
C GLN A 56 -8.31 -7.49 -15.06
N ILE A 57 -8.91 -8.66 -15.33
CA ILE A 57 -8.96 -9.23 -16.68
C ILE A 57 -9.54 -8.28 -17.73
N TRP A 58 -10.58 -7.53 -17.38
CA TRP A 58 -11.21 -6.56 -18.30
C TRP A 58 -10.37 -5.30 -18.50
N LYS A 59 -9.64 -4.85 -17.48
CA LYS A 59 -8.69 -3.74 -17.60
C LYS A 59 -7.49 -4.12 -18.47
N VAL A 60 -7.02 -5.37 -18.35
CA VAL A 60 -5.96 -5.92 -19.21
C VAL A 60 -6.43 -5.95 -20.67
N ARG A 61 -7.64 -6.46 -20.94
CA ARG A 61 -8.22 -6.49 -22.29
C ARG A 61 -8.37 -5.09 -22.89
N ALA A 62 -8.91 -4.14 -22.12
CA ALA A 62 -9.06 -2.76 -22.58
C ALA A 62 -7.71 -2.11 -22.96
N GLN A 63 -6.62 -2.45 -22.25
CA GLN A 63 -5.28 -1.97 -22.61
C GLN A 63 -4.76 -2.62 -23.89
N GLN A 64 -5.02 -3.91 -24.08
CA GLN A 64 -4.64 -4.63 -25.30
C GLN A 64 -5.36 -4.09 -26.53
N GLU A 65 -6.63 -3.70 -26.39
CA GLU A 65 -7.42 -3.10 -27.46
C GLU A 65 -6.84 -1.75 -27.95
N ILE A 66 -6.18 -0.99 -27.08
CA ILE A 66 -5.51 0.28 -27.44
C ILE A 66 -4.02 0.11 -27.78
N GLY A 67 -3.55 -1.14 -27.97
CA GLY A 67 -2.20 -1.44 -28.41
C GLY A 67 -1.13 -1.57 -27.31
N LEU A 68 -1.53 -1.61 -26.04
CA LEU A 68 -0.63 -1.86 -24.91
C LEU A 68 -0.54 -3.36 -24.59
N SER A 69 0.44 -3.78 -23.77
CA SER A 69 0.58 -5.19 -23.37
C SER A 69 -0.50 -5.64 -22.38
N GLY A 70 -1.05 -4.69 -21.59
CA GLY A 70 -1.97 -4.95 -20.49
C GLY A 70 -1.28 -5.31 -19.16
N LYS A 71 0.05 -5.54 -19.16
CA LYS A 71 0.80 -5.94 -17.96
C LYS A 71 0.81 -4.86 -16.88
N ALA A 72 0.80 -3.58 -17.28
CA ALA A 72 0.89 -2.44 -16.38
C ALA A 72 -0.23 -2.39 -15.33
N CYS A 73 -1.38 -3.01 -15.57
CA CYS A 73 -2.50 -3.02 -14.61
C CYS A 73 -3.02 -4.42 -14.28
N ALA A 74 -2.25 -5.47 -14.55
CA ALA A 74 -2.69 -6.85 -14.30
C ALA A 74 -2.72 -7.21 -12.81
N ASP A 75 -1.89 -6.54 -12.01
CA ASP A 75 -1.58 -6.97 -10.66
C ASP A 75 -2.33 -6.17 -9.60
N LEU A 76 -2.62 -6.81 -8.48
CA LEU A 76 -3.18 -6.19 -7.28
C LEU A 76 -2.36 -6.55 -6.04
N PRO A 77 -2.44 -5.77 -4.95
CA PRO A 77 -1.83 -6.15 -3.69
C PRO A 77 -2.34 -7.51 -3.21
N LEU A 78 -1.44 -8.34 -2.66
CA LEU A 78 -1.75 -9.68 -2.13
C LEU A 78 -3.03 -9.75 -1.30
N CYS A 79 -3.31 -8.74 -0.48
CA CYS A 79 -4.46 -8.73 0.42
C CYS A 79 -5.81 -8.68 -0.31
N ILE A 80 -5.85 -8.34 -1.60
CA ILE A 80 -7.07 -8.25 -2.41
C ILE A 80 -7.02 -9.10 -3.69
N ALA A 81 -5.83 -9.43 -4.22
CA ALA A 81 -5.68 -10.10 -5.52
C ALA A 81 -6.55 -11.35 -5.71
N ASN A 82 -6.68 -12.17 -4.67
CA ASN A 82 -7.47 -13.41 -4.68
C ASN A 82 -8.70 -13.37 -3.76
N ARG A 83 -9.12 -12.18 -3.32
CA ARG A 83 -10.31 -12.06 -2.45
C ARG A 83 -11.59 -12.18 -3.28
N GLU A 84 -12.67 -12.51 -2.58
CA GLU A 84 -14.00 -12.61 -3.17
C GLU A 84 -14.46 -11.28 -3.80
N PRO A 85 -15.32 -11.32 -4.82
CA PRO A 85 -15.79 -10.12 -5.54
C PRO A 85 -16.35 -9.01 -4.64
N GLN A 86 -17.04 -9.36 -3.54
CA GLN A 86 -17.57 -8.38 -2.59
C GLN A 86 -16.48 -7.51 -1.94
N HIS A 87 -15.33 -8.10 -1.61
CA HIS A 87 -14.19 -7.37 -1.05
C HIS A 87 -13.51 -6.54 -2.14
N TYR A 88 -13.42 -7.08 -3.36
CA TYR A 88 -12.89 -6.34 -4.49
C TYR A 88 -13.74 -5.12 -4.83
N GLU A 89 -15.06 -5.19 -4.71
CA GLU A 89 -15.93 -4.04 -4.97
C GLU A 89 -15.67 -2.91 -3.96
N LEU A 90 -15.49 -3.23 -2.67
CA LEU A 90 -15.08 -2.24 -1.66
C LEU A 90 -13.71 -1.61 -1.97
N PHE A 91 -12.77 -2.44 -2.43
CA PHE A 91 -11.46 -1.96 -2.88
C PHE A 91 -11.60 -1.02 -4.08
N LYS A 92 -12.40 -1.39 -5.08
CA LYS A 92 -12.64 -0.62 -6.30
C LYS A 92 -13.30 0.73 -6.00
N GLN A 93 -14.28 0.78 -5.10
CA GLN A 93 -14.90 2.03 -4.66
C GLN A 93 -13.89 2.95 -3.97
N THR A 94 -13.01 2.39 -3.15
CA THR A 94 -11.95 3.17 -2.48
C THR A 94 -10.92 3.67 -3.50
N LEU A 95 -10.53 2.81 -4.45
CA LEU A 95 -9.62 3.15 -5.53
C LEU A 95 -10.17 4.31 -6.38
N GLN A 96 -11.45 4.25 -6.75
CA GLN A 96 -12.12 5.32 -7.51
C GLN A 96 -12.09 6.67 -6.77
N LYS A 97 -12.33 6.66 -5.45
CA LYS A 97 -12.22 7.89 -4.64
C LYS A 97 -10.81 8.45 -4.63
N LEU A 98 -9.80 7.59 -4.51
CA LEU A 98 -8.39 8.03 -4.55
C LEU A 98 -7.97 8.51 -5.94
N GLN A 99 -8.48 7.88 -7.00
CA GLN A 99 -8.27 8.36 -8.37
C GLN A 99 -8.86 9.75 -8.56
N GLN A 100 -10.05 10.02 -8.04
CA GLN A 100 -10.64 11.35 -8.10
C GLN A 100 -9.78 12.37 -7.33
N ILE A 101 -9.30 12.03 -6.13
CA ILE A 101 -8.38 12.90 -5.38
C ILE A 101 -7.10 13.18 -6.16
N ALA A 102 -6.52 12.18 -6.83
CA ALA A 102 -5.32 12.36 -7.65
C ALA A 102 -5.56 13.26 -8.88
N ILE A 103 -6.80 13.30 -9.39
CA ILE A 103 -7.21 14.22 -10.46
C ILE A 103 -7.37 15.64 -9.91
N ASP A 104 -8.04 15.77 -8.77
CA ASP A 104 -8.34 17.06 -8.14
C ASP A 104 -7.06 17.72 -7.59
N GLU A 105 -6.11 16.92 -7.12
CA GLU A 105 -4.85 17.34 -6.51
C GLU A 105 -3.65 16.68 -7.21
N PRO A 106 -3.28 17.13 -8.42
CA PRO A 106 -2.30 16.44 -9.28
C PRO A 106 -0.86 16.40 -8.71
N ASN A 107 -0.56 17.25 -7.73
CA ASN A 107 0.75 17.27 -7.04
C ASN A 107 0.78 16.37 -5.79
N LEU A 108 -0.33 15.70 -5.46
CA LEU A 108 -0.44 14.86 -4.27
C LEU A 108 -0.04 13.41 -4.59
N ASP A 109 1.13 13.00 -4.12
CA ASP A 109 1.51 11.58 -4.01
C ASP A 109 0.76 10.96 -2.82
N VAL A 110 -0.31 10.21 -3.13
CA VAL A 110 -1.24 9.67 -2.14
C VAL A 110 -0.57 8.61 -1.28
N LEU A 111 0.32 7.80 -1.88
CA LEU A 111 1.05 6.77 -1.13
C LEU A 111 2.05 7.41 -0.16
N ARG A 112 2.74 8.46 -0.59
CA ARG A 112 3.65 9.23 0.27
C ARG A 112 2.91 9.90 1.40
N ALA A 113 1.73 10.46 1.15
CA ALA A 113 0.86 10.99 2.21
C ALA A 113 0.51 9.89 3.24
N CYS A 114 0.15 8.68 2.78
CA CYS A 114 -0.08 7.53 3.67
C CYS A 114 1.16 7.20 4.52
N ILE A 115 2.34 7.17 3.91
CA ILE A 115 3.62 6.90 4.58
C ILE A 115 3.92 7.95 5.66
N LEU A 116 3.74 9.24 5.35
CA LEU A 116 3.98 10.32 6.29
C LEU A 116 3.02 10.27 7.49
N VAL A 117 1.73 10.04 7.24
CA VAL A 117 0.73 9.87 8.30
C VAL A 117 1.06 8.66 9.17
N ALA A 118 1.43 7.53 8.57
CA ALA A 118 1.85 6.33 9.29
C ALA A 118 3.10 6.56 10.16
N ALA A 119 4.11 7.28 9.65
CA ALA A 119 5.31 7.64 10.39
C ALA A 119 4.98 8.53 11.60
N ARG A 120 4.18 9.58 11.43
CA ARG A 120 3.74 10.46 12.52
C ARG A 120 3.01 9.70 13.62
N ARG A 121 2.07 8.80 13.25
CA ARG A 121 1.35 7.98 14.25
C ARG A 121 2.26 7.03 15.01
N ARG A 122 3.32 6.50 14.38
CA ARG A 122 4.32 5.65 15.04
C ARG A 122 5.18 6.45 16.02
N ALA A 123 5.66 7.63 15.61
CA ALA A 123 6.42 8.52 16.48
C ALA A 123 5.60 8.92 17.73
N LYS A 124 4.34 9.32 17.55
CA LYS A 124 3.44 9.60 18.68
C LYS A 124 3.26 8.40 19.62
N LYS A 125 3.08 7.19 19.06
CA LYS A 125 2.98 5.98 19.89
C LYS A 125 4.27 5.73 20.68
N HIS A 126 5.43 5.90 20.04
CA HIS A 126 6.73 5.73 20.70
C HIS A 126 6.85 6.66 21.91
N LEU A 127 6.53 7.95 21.74
CA LEU A 127 6.54 8.94 22.82
C LEU A 127 5.62 8.56 24.00
N LEU A 128 4.46 7.96 23.71
CA LEU A 128 3.52 7.50 24.74
C LEU A 128 4.00 6.22 25.46
N THR A 129 4.78 5.37 24.79
CA THR A 129 5.30 4.12 25.36
C THR A 129 6.68 4.26 26.00
N SER A 130 7.42 5.32 25.67
CA SER A 130 8.72 5.63 26.26
C SER A 130 8.54 6.53 27.49
N HIS A 131 7.93 6.00 28.56
CA HIS A 131 8.07 6.60 29.88
C HIS A 131 9.39 6.08 30.51
N PRO A 132 10.35 6.95 30.87
CA PRO A 132 11.62 6.52 31.43
C PRO A 132 11.57 6.55 32.95
N LEU A 133 11.09 5.49 33.62
CA LEU A 133 11.38 5.25 35.03
C LEU A 133 11.32 3.75 35.33
N HIS A 134 12.39 3.04 35.00
CA HIS A 134 12.84 1.92 35.83
C HIS A 134 14.35 2.05 35.94
N PRO A 135 14.90 2.42 37.12
CA PRO A 135 16.30 2.20 37.37
C PRO A 135 16.49 0.69 37.56
N THR A 136 16.95 0.02 36.52
CA THR A 136 17.60 -1.29 36.67
C THR A 136 19.07 -1.06 36.98
N SER A 137 19.51 -1.68 38.07
CA SER A 137 20.89 -1.82 38.55
C SER A 137 21.39 -0.75 39.54
N THR A 138 21.54 -1.17 40.78
CA THR A 138 22.88 -1.16 41.38
C THR A 138 23.09 -2.51 42.06
N ALA A 139 24.04 -3.26 41.53
CA ALA A 139 24.54 -4.50 42.07
C ALA A 139 25.48 -4.20 43.25
N GLU A 140 25.55 -5.18 44.16
CA GLU A 140 26.61 -5.49 45.13
C GLU A 140 26.92 -4.47 46.22
N GLN A 141 26.74 -4.89 47.49
CA GLN A 141 27.87 -5.10 48.41
C GLN A 141 27.52 -6.24 49.38
N GLY A 142 28.19 -7.38 49.24
CA GLY A 142 28.38 -8.31 50.35
C GLY A 142 29.53 -7.81 51.24
N VAL A 143 29.47 -8.14 52.52
CA VAL A 143 30.53 -8.78 53.34
C VAL A 143 30.19 -8.56 54.82
N GLU A 144 29.96 -9.68 55.48
CA GLU A 144 29.89 -9.96 56.94
C GLU A 144 31.19 -9.57 57.67
N PRO A 145 31.24 -9.47 59.02
CA PRO A 145 30.81 -10.52 59.97
C PRO A 145 29.87 -10.10 61.10
#